data_AF-A0A7K1BC19-F1
#
_entry.id   AF-A0A7K1BC19-F1
#
_cell.length_a   1.000
_cell.length_b   1.000
_cell.length_c   1.000
_cell.angle_alpha   90.00
_cell.angle_beta   90.00
_cell.angle_gamma   90.00
#
_symmetry.space_group_name_H-M   'P 1'
#
loop_
_entity.id
_entity.type
_entity.pdbx_description
1 polymer ?
#
loop_
_entity_poly.entity_id
_entity_poly.type
_entity_poly.pdbx_seq_one_letter_code
_entity_poly.pdbx_strand_id
1 'polypeptide(L)'
;MFTNGVTILEGASFERGCPVGTPAASGDDDDLRTAAAEVFTRWSKAISRAARREGRSPRSADDLGTVLVSLYEGALLVARTEKSTRPMRSAAAAAGRLVAG
;
A
#
# COMPACT_ATOMS: atom_id res chain seq x y z
N MET A 1 7.72 1.51 4.03
CA MET A 1 6.34 1.04 3.83
C MET A 1 6.21 -0.46 4.12
N PHE A 2 6.79 -1.35 3.32
CA PHE A 2 6.62 -2.80 3.45
C PHE A 2 7.11 -3.42 4.77
N THR A 3 8.26 -2.98 5.30
CA THR A 3 8.81 -3.49 6.57
C THR A 3 7.93 -3.17 7.77
N ASN A 4 7.33 -1.98 7.80
CA ASN A 4 6.39 -1.60 8.88
C ASN A 4 5.12 -2.46 8.83
N GLY A 5 4.67 -2.82 7.62
CA GLY A 5 3.53 -3.73 7.45
C GLY A 5 3.79 -5.13 8.02
N VAL A 6 5.02 -5.65 7.90
CA VAL A 6 5.43 -6.93 8.52
C VAL A 6 5.28 -6.87 10.05
N THR A 7 5.82 -5.83 10.68
CA THR A 7 5.73 -5.63 12.13
C THR A 7 4.29 -5.50 12.62
N ILE A 8 3.44 -4.78 11.89
CA ILE A 8 2.02 -4.63 12.24
C ILE A 8 1.30 -5.98 12.18
N LEU A 9 1.55 -6.78 11.15
CA LEU A 9 0.93 -8.10 10.99
C LEU A 9 1.37 -9.06 12.10
N GLU A 10 2.67 -9.16 12.37
CA GLU A 10 3.20 -10.06 13.40
C GLU A 10 2.76 -9.63 14.80
N GLY A 11 2.86 -8.34 15.13
CA GLY A 11 2.41 -7.79 16.41
C GLY A 11 0.88 -7.83 16.61
N ALA A 12 0.12 -8.11 15.55
CA ALA A 12 -1.33 -8.33 15.60
C ALA A 12 -1.71 -9.80 15.47
N SER A 13 -0.76 -10.75 15.44
CA SER A 13 -1.02 -12.16 15.11
C SER A 13 -1.86 -12.34 13.84
N PHE A 14 -1.68 -11.45 12.86
CA PHE A 14 -2.43 -11.41 11.59
C PHE A 14 -3.94 -11.17 11.76
N GLU A 15 -4.39 -10.58 12.87
CA GLU A 15 -5.81 -10.28 13.09
C GLU A 15 -6.22 -8.90 12.57
N ARG A 16 -5.25 -8.00 12.39
CA ARG A 16 -5.49 -6.62 11.92
C ARG A 16 -4.97 -6.42 10.49
N GLY A 17 -5.75 -5.69 9.69
CA GLY A 17 -5.35 -5.25 8.36
C GLY A 17 -4.78 -3.85 8.32
N CYS A 18 -4.81 -3.22 7.15
CA CYS A 18 -4.50 -1.81 7.02
C CYS A 18 -5.45 -0.98 7.88
N PRO A 19 -4.95 -0.11 8.78
CA PRO A 19 -5.80 0.71 9.65
C PRO A 19 -6.62 1.75 8.88
N VAL A 20 -6.25 2.04 7.63
CA VAL A 20 -6.96 2.97 6.74
C VAL A 20 -7.95 2.20 5.85
N GLY A 21 -7.45 1.18 5.15
CA GLY A 21 -8.26 0.45 4.17
C GLY A 21 -9.27 -0.52 4.78
N THR A 22 -8.94 -1.15 5.90
CA THR A 22 -9.82 -2.20 6.48
C THR A 22 -11.15 -1.61 6.99
N PRO A 23 -11.17 -0.48 7.73
CA PRO A 23 -12.44 0.12 8.14
C PRO A 23 -13.25 0.65 6.96
N ALA A 24 -12.60 1.25 5.95
CA ALA A 24 -13.31 1.77 4.77
C ALA A 24 -13.87 0.66 3.86
N ALA A 25 -13.25 -0.52 3.84
CA ALA A 25 -13.66 -1.64 3.00
C ALA A 25 -14.92 -2.37 3.50
N SER A 26 -15.39 -2.15 4.75
CA SER A 26 -16.66 -2.71 5.21
C SER A 26 -17.86 -2.12 4.46
N GLY A 27 -17.70 -0.90 3.92
CA GLY A 27 -18.70 -0.26 3.05
C GLY A 27 -19.83 0.44 3.77
N ASP A 28 -19.93 0.32 5.10
CA ASP A 28 -21.06 0.80 5.90
C ASP A 28 -21.00 2.31 6.26
N ASP A 29 -19.89 2.99 5.93
CA ASP A 29 -19.64 4.38 6.34
C ASP A 29 -18.96 5.18 5.22
N ASP A 30 -19.73 6.10 4.62
CA ASP A 30 -19.30 6.96 3.51
C ASP A 30 -18.21 7.96 3.92
N ASP A 31 -18.20 8.41 5.17
CA ASP A 31 -17.20 9.32 5.71
C ASP A 31 -15.86 8.59 5.85
N LEU A 32 -15.89 7.35 6.36
CA LEU A 32 -14.70 6.49 6.42
C LEU A 32 -14.17 6.15 5.03
N ARG A 33 -15.05 5.86 4.05
CA ARG A 33 -14.63 5.64 2.66
C ARG A 33 -13.94 6.87 2.08
N THR A 34 -14.51 8.06 2.30
CA THR A 34 -13.96 9.33 1.81
C THR A 34 -12.61 9.61 2.46
N ALA A 35 -12.51 9.51 3.78
CA ALA A 35 -11.26 9.71 4.51
C ALA A 35 -10.15 8.73 4.07
N ALA A 36 -10.49 7.45 3.86
CA ALA A 36 -9.52 6.48 3.35
C ALA A 36 -9.06 6.81 1.93
N ALA A 37 -9.97 7.23 1.04
CA ALA A 37 -9.63 7.63 -0.32
C ALA A 37 -8.68 8.84 -0.35
N GLU A 38 -8.87 9.82 0.54
CA GLU A 38 -7.97 10.96 0.69
C GLU A 38 -6.57 10.53 1.16
N VAL A 39 -6.49 9.63 2.13
CA VAL A 39 -5.22 9.10 2.64
C VAL A 39 -4.47 8.34 1.55
N PHE A 40 -5.12 7.42 0.83
CA PHE A 40 -4.50 6.69 -0.27
C PHE A 40 -4.06 7.62 -1.40
N THR A 41 -4.86 8.64 -1.72
CA THR A 41 -4.50 9.70 -2.68
C THR A 41 -3.26 10.47 -2.23
N ARG A 42 -3.15 10.78 -0.93
CA ARG A 42 -1.97 11.48 -0.39
C ARG A 42 -0.72 10.61 -0.49
N TRP A 43 -0.83 9.31 -0.21
CA TRP A 43 0.27 8.36 -0.31
C TRP A 43 0.73 8.16 -1.75
N SER A 44 -0.19 7.90 -2.68
CA SER A 44 0.14 7.73 -4.11
C SER A 44 0.81 8.99 -4.65
N LYS A 45 0.25 10.18 -4.38
CA LYS A 45 0.86 11.46 -4.80
C LYS A 45 2.24 11.70 -4.19
N ALA A 46 2.49 11.24 -2.95
CA ALA A 46 3.82 11.37 -2.35
C ALA A 46 4.86 10.55 -3.09
N ILE A 47 4.51 9.33 -3.49
CA ILE A 47 5.35 8.45 -4.32
C ILE A 47 5.55 9.07 -5.70
N SER A 48 4.48 9.54 -6.35
CA SER A 48 4.57 10.18 -7.67
C SER A 48 5.47 11.41 -7.65
N ARG A 49 5.38 12.26 -6.62
CA ARG A 49 6.29 13.41 -6.46
C ARG A 49 7.74 12.97 -6.30
N ALA A 50 8.02 11.88 -5.58
CA ALA A 50 9.37 11.34 -5.46
C ALA A 50 9.87 10.83 -6.82
N ALA A 51 9.07 10.02 -7.51
CA ALA A 51 9.39 9.48 -8.83
C ALA A 51 9.67 10.56 -9.88
N ARG A 52 8.93 11.68 -9.86
CA ARG A 52 9.19 12.83 -10.74
C ARG A 52 10.53 13.50 -10.46
N ARG A 53 10.95 13.59 -9.18
CA ARG A 53 12.27 14.13 -8.81
C ARG A 53 13.42 13.24 -9.31
N GLU A 54 13.16 11.94 -9.44
CA GLU A 54 14.08 10.95 -10.03
C GLU A 54 14.01 10.92 -11.58
N GLY A 55 13.31 11.86 -12.22
CA GLY A 55 13.31 12.02 -13.67
C GLY A 55 12.22 11.25 -14.44
N ARG A 56 11.28 10.58 -13.75
CA ARG A 56 10.15 9.91 -14.43
C ARG A 56 9.17 10.94 -15.01
N SER A 57 8.57 10.58 -16.14
CA SER A 57 7.49 11.37 -16.73
C SER A 57 6.30 11.49 -15.76
N PRO A 58 5.51 12.59 -15.81
CA PRO A 58 4.38 12.80 -14.90
C PRO A 58 3.41 11.61 -14.87
N ARG A 59 3.06 11.08 -16.05
CA ARG A 59 2.14 9.93 -16.18
C ARG A 59 2.72 8.67 -15.55
N SER A 60 3.98 8.32 -15.88
CA SER A 60 4.63 7.13 -15.31
C SER A 60 4.76 7.22 -13.79
N ALA A 61 5.03 8.41 -13.25
CA ALA A 61 5.11 8.63 -11.82
C ALA A 61 3.75 8.49 -11.11
N ASP A 62 2.66 8.95 -11.74
CA ASP A 62 1.30 8.83 -11.22
C ASP A 62 0.84 7.37 -11.21
N ASP A 63 1.12 6.64 -12.29
CA ASP A 63 0.88 5.20 -12.40
C ASP A 63 1.67 4.44 -11.33
N LEU A 64 2.96 4.74 -11.15
CA LEU A 64 3.80 4.10 -10.13
C LEU A 64 3.26 4.33 -8.70
N GLY A 65 2.81 5.56 -8.40
CA GLY A 65 2.22 5.88 -7.11
C GLY A 65 0.99 5.03 -6.80
N THR A 66 0.10 4.88 -7.79
CA THR A 66 -1.10 4.05 -7.67
C THR A 66 -0.74 2.58 -7.51
N VAL A 67 0.16 2.06 -8.36
CA VAL A 67 0.59 0.66 -8.35
C VAL A 67 1.20 0.28 -7.00
N LEU A 68 2.07 1.13 -6.43
CA LEU A 68 2.75 0.80 -5.17
C LEU A 68 1.80 0.77 -3.97
N VAL A 69 0.78 1.65 -3.93
CA VAL A 69 -0.26 1.59 -2.90
C VAL A 69 -1.10 0.32 -3.05
N SER A 70 -1.57 0.02 -4.26
CA SER A 70 -2.37 -1.19 -4.52
C SER A 70 -1.61 -2.48 -4.23
N LEU A 71 -0.32 -2.53 -4.60
CA LEU A 71 0.55 -3.67 -4.33
C LEU A 71 0.72 -3.91 -2.82
N TYR A 72 0.90 -2.84 -2.04
CA TYR A 72 1.02 -2.94 -0.58
C TYR A 72 -0.28 -3.39 0.09
N GLU A 73 -1.42 -2.78 -0.26
CA GLU A 73 -2.72 -3.13 0.33
C GLU A 73 -3.13 -4.57 -0.02
N GLY A 74 -2.92 -5.00 -1.27
CA GLY A 74 -3.13 -6.38 -1.68
C GLY A 74 -2.20 -7.35 -0.92
N ALA A 75 -0.94 -6.99 -0.72
CA ALA A 75 -0.01 -7.81 0.05
C ALA A 75 -0.40 -7.93 1.53
N LEU A 76 -0.89 -6.85 2.16
CA LEU A 76 -1.41 -6.89 3.53
C LEU A 76 -2.62 -7.82 3.63
N LEU A 77 -3.56 -7.73 2.67
CA LEU A 77 -4.75 -8.58 2.62
C LEU A 77 -4.36 -10.06 2.54
N VAL A 78 -3.51 -10.43 1.56
CA VAL A 78 -3.09 -11.82 1.35
C VAL A 78 -2.26 -12.32 2.53
N ALA A 79 -1.34 -11.50 3.06
CA ALA A 79 -0.52 -11.86 4.22
C ALA A 79 -1.36 -12.15 5.47
N ARG A 80 -2.44 -11.39 5.67
CA ARG A 80 -3.40 -11.61 6.74
C ARG A 80 -4.14 -12.93 6.57
N THR A 81 -4.66 -13.18 5.36
CA THR A 81 -5.40 -14.41 5.03
C THR A 81 -4.53 -15.66 5.14
N GLU A 82 -3.27 -15.59 4.68
CA GLU A 82 -2.31 -16.69 4.75
C GLU A 82 -1.63 -16.81 6.12
N LYS A 83 -1.86 -15.87 7.06
CA LYS A 83 -1.11 -15.73 8.33
C LYS A 83 0.42 -15.82 8.11
N SER A 84 0.90 -15.13 7.09
CA SER A 84 2.28 -15.22 6.64
C SER A 84 2.81 -13.87 6.17
N THR A 85 4.05 -13.56 6.50
CA THR A 85 4.73 -12.33 6.04
C THR A 85 5.34 -12.49 4.64
N ARG A 86 5.19 -13.67 4.01
CA ARG A 86 5.69 -13.96 2.65
C ARG A 86 5.14 -13.00 1.58
N PRO A 87 3.81 -12.72 1.49
CA PRO A 87 3.28 -11.82 0.46
C PRO A 87 3.86 -10.40 0.57
N MET A 88 4.04 -9.89 1.79
CA MET A 88 4.68 -8.58 2.04
C MET A 88 6.12 -8.53 1.56
N ARG A 89 6.91 -9.60 1.80
CA ARG A 89 8.29 -9.70 1.30
C ARG A 89 8.35 -9.74 -0.23
N SER A 90 7.48 -10.53 -0.86
CA SER A 90 7.39 -10.61 -2.31
C SER A 90 7.00 -9.26 -2.93
N ALA A 91 6.04 -8.57 -2.33
CA ALA A 91 5.61 -7.24 -2.76
C ALA A 91 6.73 -6.19 -2.61
N ALA A 92 7.50 -6.24 -1.51
CA ALA A 92 8.66 -5.36 -1.34
C ALA A 92 9.72 -5.56 -2.42
N ALA A 93 10.02 -6.82 -2.77
CA ALA A 93 10.98 -7.14 -3.83
C ALA A 93 10.48 -6.65 -5.21
N ALA A 94 9.19 -6.81 -5.50
CA ALA A 94 8.59 -6.31 -6.74
C ALA A 94 8.59 -4.78 -6.79
N ALA A 95 8.24 -4.10 -5.69
CA ALA A 95 8.30 -2.65 -5.56
C ALA A 95 9.71 -2.11 -5.85
N GLY A 96 10.76 -2.77 -5.35
CA GLY A 96 12.14 -2.39 -5.63
C GLY A 96 12.47 -2.39 -7.13
N ARG A 97 11.99 -3.39 -7.88
CA ARG A 97 12.18 -3.44 -9.34
C ARG A 97 11.38 -2.37 -10.07
N LEU A 98 10.15 -2.11 -9.65
CA LEU A 98 9.29 -1.06 -10.23
C LEU A 98 9.85 0.34 -10.03
N VAL A 99 10.52 0.59 -8.89
CA VAL A 99 11.18 1.88 -8.63
C VAL A 99 12.48 2.02 -9.43
N ALA A 100 13.18 0.93 -9.69
CA ALA A 100 14.47 0.95 -10.38
C ALA A 100 14.39 1.10 -11.92
N GLY A 101 13.28 0.71 -12.55
CA GLY A 101 13.10 0.79 -14.01
C GLY A 101 12.20 1.94 -14.42
#